data_AF-A0A7S2TYS8-F1
#
_entry.id   AF-A0A7S2TYS8-F1
#
_cell.length_a   1.000
_cell.length_b   1.000
_cell.length_c   1.000
_cell.angle_alpha   90.00
_cell.angle_beta   90.00
_cell.angle_gamma   90.00
#
_symmetry.space_group_name_H-M   'P 1'
#
loop_
_entity.id
_entity.type
_entity.pdbx_description
1 polymer ?
#
loop_
_entity_poly.entity_id
_entity_poly.type
_entity_poly.pdbx_seq_one_letter_code
_entity_poly.pdbx_strand_id
1 'polypeptide(L)'
;RPHVEAMAMGLPIIATNWSGTTEFMTEENSYPLPIDGLVTIEDGPFRGHRWANPSISALRRLMRHVYEHPEEGRRKGEVARQDMVSKYCMECLNAVVARRLAEIERKIDSRKQQQAAAAAEEETDDVSAASSNDGA
;
A
#
# COMPACT_ATOMS: atom_id res chain seq x y z
N ARG A 1 1.51 11.49 11.56
CA ARG A 1 1.23 10.03 11.53
C ARG A 1 2.05 9.42 12.65
N PRO A 2 1.47 9.19 13.84
CA PRO A 2 2.25 8.94 15.05
C PRO A 2 3.16 7.70 14.95
N HIS A 3 2.74 6.67 14.21
CA HIS A 3 3.54 5.45 14.05
C HIS A 3 4.88 5.68 13.34
N VAL A 4 4.84 6.36 12.18
CA VAL A 4 6.03 6.63 11.37
C VAL A 4 6.99 7.57 12.11
N GLU A 5 6.44 8.58 12.80
CA GLU A 5 7.22 9.51 13.62
C GLU A 5 7.95 8.75 14.76
N ALA A 6 7.24 7.88 15.49
CA ALA A 6 7.85 7.09 16.56
C ALA A 6 8.94 6.13 16.03
N MET A 7 8.70 5.47 14.90
CA MET A 7 9.69 4.59 14.26
C MET A 7 10.92 5.37 13.79
N ALA A 8 10.73 6.55 13.17
CA ALA A 8 11.84 7.41 12.73
C ALA A 8 12.69 7.95 13.89
N MET A 9 12.07 8.10 15.07
CA MET A 9 12.75 8.48 16.31
C MET A 9 13.40 7.29 17.04
N GLY A 10 13.28 6.08 16.51
CA GLY A 10 13.88 4.87 17.09
C GLY A 10 13.18 4.38 18.35
N LEU A 11 11.90 4.68 18.52
CA LEU A 11 11.12 4.27 19.69
C LEU A 11 10.50 2.88 19.48
N PRO A 12 10.44 2.03 20.52
CA PRO A 12 9.67 0.79 20.47
C PRO A 12 8.18 1.12 20.27
N ILE A 13 7.53 0.41 19.35
CA ILE A 13 6.14 0.70 18.98
C ILE A 13 5.27 -0.56 18.99
N ILE A 14 4.10 -0.43 19.63
CA ILE A 14 2.99 -1.39 19.56
C ILE A 14 1.87 -0.70 18.77
N ALA A 15 1.37 -1.35 17.72
CA ALA A 15 0.23 -0.85 16.97
C ALA A 15 -0.57 -2.01 16.38
N THR A 16 -1.86 -1.79 16.12
CA THR A 16 -2.73 -2.79 15.49
C THR A 16 -2.13 -3.27 14.18
N ASN A 17 -1.97 -4.58 14.05
CA ASN A 17 -1.47 -5.25 12.86
C ASN A 17 -2.58 -5.31 11.78
N TRP A 18 -2.97 -4.14 11.28
CA TRP A 18 -4.08 -4.00 10.34
C TRP A 18 -3.94 -2.77 9.46
N SER A 19 -4.29 -2.89 8.18
CA SER A 19 -4.27 -1.79 7.21
C SER A 19 -2.85 -1.21 7.03
N GLY A 20 -2.73 0.10 6.75
CA GLY A 20 -1.47 0.70 6.32
C GLY A 20 -0.27 0.55 7.25
N THR A 21 -0.46 0.21 8.53
CA THR A 21 0.67 -0.11 9.43
C THR A 21 1.39 -1.40 9.05
N THR A 22 0.69 -2.38 8.46
CA THR A 22 1.29 -3.67 8.05
C THR A 22 2.28 -3.54 6.89
N GLU A 23 2.26 -2.41 6.19
CA GLU A 23 3.20 -2.13 5.10
C GLU A 23 4.64 -1.96 5.61
N PHE A 24 4.80 -1.48 6.85
CA PHE A 24 6.11 -1.08 7.38
C PHE A 24 6.42 -1.60 8.79
N MET A 25 5.42 -2.08 9.52
CA MET A 25 5.61 -2.71 10.83
C MET A 25 5.72 -4.23 10.67
N THR A 26 6.83 -4.79 11.18
CA THR A 26 7.13 -6.22 11.18
C THR A 26 7.45 -6.69 12.60
N GLU A 27 7.48 -8.01 12.80
CA GLU A 27 7.95 -8.58 14.07
C GLU A 27 9.43 -8.28 14.35
N GLU A 28 10.23 -7.92 13.34
CA GLU A 28 11.64 -7.60 13.55
C GLU A 28 11.85 -6.17 14.05
N ASN A 29 11.02 -5.24 13.60
CA ASN A 29 11.17 -3.80 13.83
C ASN A 29 10.10 -3.22 14.79
N SER A 30 9.13 -4.00 15.24
CA SER A 30 8.01 -3.53 16.04
C SER A 30 7.36 -4.63 16.87
N TYR A 31 6.20 -4.32 17.46
CA TYR A 31 5.32 -5.26 18.15
C TYR A 31 3.90 -5.20 17.55
N PRO A 32 3.64 -5.93 16.45
CA PRO A 32 2.33 -5.95 15.80
C PRO A 32 1.24 -6.53 16.72
N LEU A 33 0.25 -5.71 17.07
CA LEU A 33 -0.86 -6.11 17.93
C LEU A 33 -1.90 -6.90 17.12
N PRO A 34 -2.16 -8.19 17.41
CA PRO A 34 -3.19 -8.95 16.72
C PRO A 34 -4.59 -8.40 16.99
N ILE A 35 -5.51 -8.77 16.10
CA ILE A 35 -6.93 -8.41 16.18
C ILE A 35 -7.76 -9.64 16.54
N ASP A 36 -8.83 -9.45 17.30
CA ASP A 36 -9.81 -10.50 17.63
C ASP A 36 -10.94 -10.59 16.57
N GLY A 37 -10.72 -9.99 15.40
CA GLY A 37 -11.67 -9.94 14.28
C GLY A 37 -12.05 -8.52 13.87
N LEU A 38 -13.09 -8.42 13.03
CA LEU A 38 -13.67 -7.16 12.62
C LEU A 38 -15.01 -6.94 13.33
N VAL A 39 -15.23 -5.72 13.83
CA VAL A 39 -16.49 -5.31 14.45
C VAL A 39 -17.17 -4.24 13.61
N THR A 40 -18.49 -4.32 13.51
CA THR A 40 -19.29 -3.29 12.86
C THR A 40 -19.46 -2.12 13.82
N ILE A 41 -19.27 -0.90 13.32
CA ILE A 41 -19.57 0.30 14.07
C ILE A 41 -21.08 0.54 14.01
N GLU A 42 -21.72 0.59 15.17
CA GLU A 42 -23.19 0.71 15.27
C GLU A 42 -23.68 2.17 15.22
N ASP A 43 -22.81 3.13 15.54
CA ASP A 43 -23.20 4.52 15.76
C ASP A 43 -22.22 5.55 15.12
N GLY A 44 -22.74 6.76 14.88
CA GLY A 44 -21.96 7.90 14.40
C GLY A 44 -21.63 7.88 12.90
N PRO A 45 -20.71 8.77 12.46
CA PRO A 45 -20.41 8.97 11.03
C PRO A 45 -19.87 7.75 10.29
N PHE A 46 -19.40 6.73 11.02
CA PHE A 46 -18.83 5.51 10.46
C PHE A 46 -19.75 4.29 10.65
N ARG A 47 -21.03 4.50 10.97
CA ARG A 47 -21.98 3.40 11.14
C ARG A 47 -21.98 2.47 9.92
N GLY A 48 -21.92 1.16 10.17
CA GLY A 48 -21.84 0.12 9.15
C GLY A 48 -20.41 -0.19 8.66
N HIS A 49 -19.41 0.62 9.02
CA HIS A 49 -18.02 0.30 8.72
C HIS A 49 -17.54 -0.86 9.60
N ARG A 50 -16.65 -1.69 9.05
CA ARG A 50 -15.98 -2.76 9.79
C ARG A 50 -14.58 -2.33 10.22
N TRP A 51 -14.34 -2.29 11.52
CA TRP A 51 -13.05 -1.91 12.10
C TRP A 51 -12.36 -3.10 12.73
N ALA A 52 -11.03 -3.10 12.68
CA ALA A 52 -10.21 -4.06 13.40
C ALA A 52 -10.42 -3.93 14.91
N ASN A 53 -10.83 -5.02 15.56
CA ASN A 53 -10.96 -5.08 17.01
C ASN A 53 -9.63 -5.52 17.64
N PRO A 54 -8.86 -4.62 18.27
CA PRO A 54 -7.54 -4.96 18.79
C PRO A 54 -7.64 -5.91 19.98
N SER A 55 -6.77 -6.91 20.04
CA SER A 55 -6.82 -7.90 21.12
C SER A 55 -6.34 -7.33 22.45
N ILE A 56 -7.27 -7.10 23.39
CA ILE A 56 -6.95 -6.55 24.72
C ILE A 56 -5.98 -7.46 25.47
N SER A 57 -6.19 -8.79 25.37
CA SER A 57 -5.33 -9.76 26.05
C SER A 57 -3.89 -9.70 25.52
N ALA A 58 -3.72 -9.56 24.20
CA ALA A 58 -2.41 -9.46 23.57
C ALA A 58 -1.74 -8.13 23.89
N LEU A 59 -2.48 -7.01 23.86
CA LEU A 59 -1.96 -5.70 24.21
C LEU A 59 -1.35 -5.70 25.62
N ARG A 60 -2.04 -6.28 26.60
CA ARG A 60 -1.52 -6.40 27.98
C ARG A 60 -0.21 -7.18 28.05
N ARG A 61 -0.11 -8.28 27.29
CA ARG A 61 1.11 -9.09 27.22
C ARG A 61 2.25 -8.31 26.56
N LEU A 62 1.99 -7.64 25.44
CA LEU A 62 2.99 -6.84 24.72
C LEU A 62 3.49 -5.66 25.57
N MET A 63 2.60 -4.91 26.22
CA MET A 63 3.01 -3.80 27.09
C MET A 63 3.89 -4.27 28.24
N ARG A 64 3.56 -5.40 28.88
CA ARG A 64 4.39 -6.01 29.92
C ARG A 64 5.75 -6.48 29.36
N HIS A 65 5.73 -7.14 28.22
CA HIS A 65 6.94 -7.63 27.55
C HIS A 65 7.92 -6.50 27.26
N VAL A 66 7.44 -5.39 26.68
CA VAL A 66 8.26 -4.20 26.38
C VAL A 66 8.85 -3.59 27.64
N TYR A 67 8.08 -3.53 28.72
CA TYR A 67 8.55 -3.01 30.01
C TYR A 67 9.63 -3.91 30.64
N GLU A 68 9.46 -5.23 30.57
CA GLU A 68 10.38 -6.21 31.15
C GLU A 68 11.65 -6.40 30.29
N HIS A 69 11.60 -6.09 28.99
CA HIS A 69 12.71 -6.27 28.02
C HIS A 69 13.09 -4.95 27.32
N PRO A 70 13.58 -3.92 28.05
CA PRO A 70 13.87 -2.61 27.47
C PRO A 70 14.96 -2.63 26.39
N GLU A 71 15.93 -3.55 26.50
CA GLU A 71 17.01 -3.73 25.52
C GLU A 71 16.48 -4.25 24.17
N GLU A 72 15.52 -5.19 24.21
CA GLU A 72 14.82 -5.65 23.00
C GLU A 72 14.03 -4.50 22.35
N GLY A 73 13.34 -3.72 23.18
CA GLY A 73 12.63 -2.51 22.73
C GLY A 73 13.55 -1.52 22.02
N ARG A 74 14.73 -1.24 22.60
CA ARG A 74 15.73 -0.35 21.98
C ARG A 74 16.22 -0.90 20.64
N ARG A 75 16.58 -2.19 20.59
CA ARG A 75 17.03 -2.85 19.36
C ARG A 75 15.97 -2.79 18.26
N LYS A 76 14.72 -3.12 18.58
CA LYS A 76 13.61 -3.02 17.61
C LYS A 76 13.40 -1.59 17.12
N GLY A 77 13.47 -0.60 18.02
CA GLY A 77 13.41 0.81 17.66
C GLY A 77 14.54 1.24 16.71
N GLU A 78 15.77 0.78 16.95
CA GLU A 78 16.91 1.04 16.05
C GLU A 78 16.66 0.46 14.64
N VAL A 79 16.17 -0.78 14.55
CA VAL A 79 15.78 -1.40 13.28
C VAL A 79 14.65 -0.61 12.61
N ALA A 80 13.62 -0.20 13.38
CA ALA A 80 12.52 0.60 12.86
C ALA A 80 13.01 1.91 12.22
N ARG A 81 13.95 2.59 12.88
CA ARG A 81 14.55 3.82 12.35
C ARG A 81 15.34 3.55 11.07
N GLN A 82 16.13 2.48 11.04
CA GLN A 82 16.88 2.09 9.84
C GLN A 82 15.94 1.79 8.66
N ASP A 83 14.84 1.08 8.90
CA ASP A 83 13.82 0.80 7.89
C ASP A 83 13.17 2.09 7.38
N MET A 84 12.78 3.01 8.27
CA MET A 84 12.18 4.29 7.88
C MET A 84 13.11 5.10 6.97
N VAL A 85 14.39 5.20 7.32
CA VAL A 85 15.37 5.97 6.55
C VAL A 85 15.74 5.30 5.22
N SER A 86 15.81 3.97 5.19
CA SER A 86 16.29 3.24 3.99
C SER A 86 15.20 2.92 2.97
N LYS A 87 13.94 2.75 3.41
CA LYS A 87 12.84 2.27 2.56
C LYS A 87 11.72 3.29 2.39
N TYR A 88 11.45 4.10 3.41
CA TYR A 88 10.29 4.99 3.46
C TYR A 88 10.67 6.48 3.49
N CYS A 89 11.91 6.79 3.13
CA CYS A 89 12.36 8.16 2.92
C CYS A 89 11.66 8.80 1.71
N MET A 90 11.61 10.13 1.66
CA MET A 90 10.95 10.84 0.56
C MET A 90 11.61 10.50 -0.78
N GLU A 91 12.93 10.45 -0.82
CA GLU A 91 13.72 10.10 -2.00
C GLU A 91 13.41 8.67 -2.47
N CYS A 92 13.31 7.73 -1.52
CA CYS A 92 12.99 6.33 -1.72
C CYS A 92 11.60 6.18 -2.35
N LEU A 93 10.60 6.84 -1.77
CA LEU A 93 9.22 6.79 -2.22
C LEU A 93 9.03 7.49 -3.58
N ASN A 94 9.71 8.61 -3.81
CA ASN A 94 9.67 9.32 -5.09
C ASN A 94 10.10 8.41 -6.24
N ALA A 95 11.17 7.62 -6.06
CA ALA A 95 11.62 6.68 -7.08
C ALA A 95 10.56 5.61 -7.38
N VAL A 96 9.88 5.09 -6.36
CA VAL A 96 8.80 4.10 -6.53
C VAL A 96 7.62 4.69 -7.29
N VAL A 97 7.17 5.88 -6.91
CA VAL A 97 6.02 6.55 -7.55
C VAL A 97 6.36 6.95 -8.99
N ALA A 98 7.52 7.55 -9.24
CA ALA A 98 7.96 7.96 -10.57
C ALA A 98 8.04 6.76 -11.53
N ARG A 99 8.61 5.64 -11.06
CA ARG A 99 8.64 4.39 -11.83
C ARG A 99 7.24 3.93 -12.20
N ARG A 100 6.30 3.98 -11.25
CA ARG A 100 4.92 3.56 -11.49
C ARG A 100 4.19 4.47 -12.47
N LEU A 101 4.40 5.79 -12.39
CA LEU A 101 3.84 6.74 -13.34
C LEU A 101 4.33 6.47 -14.76
N ALA A 102 5.64 6.26 -14.95
CA ALA A 102 6.21 5.93 -16.26
C ALA A 102 5.70 4.59 -16.82
N GLU A 103 5.48 3.58 -15.97
CA GLU A 103 4.86 2.32 -16.38
C GLU A 103 3.41 2.51 -16.86
N ILE A 104 2.64 3.36 -16.17
CA ILE A 104 1.25 3.64 -16.52
C ILE A 104 1.18 4.45 -17.82
N GLU A 105 2.04 5.46 -17.98
CA GLU A 105 2.14 6.27 -19.20
C GLU A 105 2.39 5.40 -20.43
N ARG A 106 3.40 4.50 -20.38
CA ARG A 106 3.67 3.55 -21.47
C ARG A 106 2.47 2.67 -21.82
N LYS A 107 1.69 2.23 -20.82
CA LYS A 107 0.48 1.41 -21.05
C LYS A 107 -0.65 2.20 -21.69
N ILE A 108 -0.76 3.50 -21.37
CA ILE A 108 -1.76 4.38 -21.97
C ILE A 108 -1.40 4.63 -23.44
N ASP A 109 -0.13 4.91 -23.73
CA ASP A 109 0.33 5.17 -25.09
C ASP A 109 0.19 3.93 -25.98
N SER A 110 0.54 2.75 -25.48
CA SER A 110 0.36 1.50 -26.23
C SER A 110 -1.12 1.23 -26.55
N ARG A 111 -2.04 1.54 -25.63
CA ARG A 111 -3.49 1.38 -25.87
C ARG A 111 -4.00 2.36 -26.92
N LYS A 112 -3.53 3.62 -26.89
CA LYS A 112 -3.89 4.61 -27.91
C LYS A 112 -3.41 4.20 -29.30
N GLN A 113 -2.19 3.68 -29.41
CA GLN A 113 -1.63 3.21 -30.68
C GLN A 113 -2.40 2.00 -31.22
N GLN A 114 -2.76 1.04 -30.37
CA GLN A 114 -3.59 -0.11 -30.77
C GLN A 114 -4.98 0.31 -31.24
N GLN A 115 -5.61 1.28 -30.57
CA GLN A 115 -6.91 1.82 -30.98
C GLN A 115 -6.83 2.58 -32.31
N ALA A 116 -5.77 3.37 -32.52
CA ALA A 116 -5.56 4.06 -33.79
C ALA A 116 -5.27 3.09 -34.95
N ALA A 117 -4.52 2.01 -34.70
CA ALA A 117 -4.25 0.98 -35.69
C ALA A 117 -5.52 0.19 -36.06
N ALA A 118 -6.33 -0.21 -35.07
CA ALA A 118 -7.59 -0.92 -35.32
C ALA A 118 -8.61 -0.04 -36.10
N ALA A 119 -8.70 1.25 -35.78
CA ALA A 119 -9.55 2.18 -36.54
C ALA A 119 -9.08 2.39 -37.99
N ALA A 120 -7.76 2.39 -38.23
CA ALA A 120 -7.20 2.49 -39.58
C ALA A 120 -7.40 1.21 -40.40
N GLU A 121 -7.35 0.02 -39.77
CA GLU A 121 -7.62 -1.27 -40.43
C GLU A 121 -9.11 -1.41 -40.83
N GLU A 122 -10.06 -1.00 -39.97
CA GLU A 122 -11.49 -0.97 -40.30
C GLU A 122 -11.81 0.00 -41.45
N GLU A 123 -11.13 1.15 -41.52
CA GLU A 123 -11.33 2.15 -42.58
C GLU A 123 -10.73 1.69 -43.94
N THR A 124 -9.67 0.87 -43.92
CA THR A 124 -9.11 0.27 -45.15
C THR A 124 -9.93 -0.88 -45.72
N ASP A 125 -10.60 -1.66 -44.88
CA ASP A 125 -11.47 -2.76 -45.34
C ASP A 125 -12.75 -2.23 -46.02
N ASP A 126 -13.32 -1.11 -45.55
CA ASP A 126 -14.53 -0.48 -46.11
C ASP A 126 -14.29 0.14 -47.51
N VAL A 127 -13.10 0.72 -47.74
CA VAL A 127 -12.71 1.29 -49.04
C VAL A 127 -12.44 0.20 -50.11
N SER A 128 -11.97 -0.97 -49.69
CA SER A 128 -11.74 -2.11 -50.60
C SER A 128 -13.05 -2.77 -51.08
N ALA A 129 -14.09 -2.77 -50.23
CA ALA A 129 -15.42 -3.27 -50.57
C ALA A 129 -16.16 -2.33 -51.56
N ALA A 130 -15.96 -1.01 -51.44
CA ALA A 130 -16.58 -0.02 -52.33
C ALA A 130 -15.99 0.00 -53.76
N SER A 131 -14.73 -0.42 -53.93
CA SER A 131 -14.03 -0.38 -55.24
C SER A 131 -14.36 -1.55 -56.17
N SER A 132 -15.20 -2.50 -55.74
CA SER A 132 -15.55 -3.70 -56.51
C SER A 132 -16.88 -3.60 -57.29
N ASN A 133 -17.56 -2.45 -57.29
CA ASN A 133 -18.93 -2.33 -57.84
C ASN A 133 -19.10 -1.42 -59.07
N ASP A 134 -18.03 -0.86 -59.64
CA ASP A 134 -18.06 -0.14 -60.92
C ASP A 134 -17.54 -1.02 -62.05
N GLY A 135 -18.37 -1.94 -62.53
CA GLY A 135 -17.99 -2.86 -63.60
C GLY A 135 -19.10 -3.78 -64.08
N ALA A 136 -20.22 -3.23 -64.56
CA ALA A 136 -21.12 -3.86 -65.53
C ALA A 136 -22.11 -2.83 -66.12
#